data_AF-A0A8C9PCQ8-F1
#
_entry.id   AF-A0A8C9PCQ8-F1
#
_cell.length_a   1.000
_cell.length_b   1.000
_cell.length_c   1.000
_cell.angle_alpha   90.00
_cell.angle_beta   90.00
_cell.angle_gamma   90.00
#
_symmetry.space_group_name_H-M   'P 1'
#
loop_
_entity.id
_entity.type
_entity.pdbx_description
1 polymer ?
#
loop_
_entity_poly.entity_id
_entity_poly.type
_entity_poly.pdbx_seq_one_letter_code
_entity_poly.pdbx_strand_id
1 'polypeptide(L)'
;SNDWINWIRLKVFICSSPLLKFDHCVGEKYRWVQRHLGPEFVERIILTRDKTVVLGDLLIDDKDTIQGLEETPSWEHILFTCCHNQHLALPPSRRRLLSWSDNWREIIESKRAAV
;
A
#
# COMPACT_ATOMS: atom_id res chain seq x y z
N SER A 1 19.64 7.15 20.36
CA SER A 1 18.54 6.72 19.47
C SER A 1 18.95 7.05 18.05
N ASN A 2 19.05 6.03 17.20
CA ASN A 2 19.36 6.13 15.76
C ASN A 2 18.08 5.95 14.92
N ASP A 3 16.89 6.10 15.53
CA ASP A 3 15.61 5.81 14.87
C ASP A 3 15.42 6.66 13.61
N TRP A 4 15.90 7.90 13.60
CA TRP A 4 15.79 8.80 12.46
C TRP A 4 16.56 8.30 11.21
N ILE A 5 17.70 7.62 11.37
CA ILE A 5 18.47 7.04 10.26
C ILE A 5 17.65 5.93 9.58
N ASN A 6 16.90 5.16 10.36
CA ASN A 6 16.07 4.07 9.85
C ASN A 6 14.92 4.60 8.97
N TRP A 7 14.32 5.74 9.32
CA TRP A 7 13.23 6.34 8.53
C TRP A 7 13.69 7.03 7.25
N ILE A 8 14.94 7.51 7.18
CA ILE A 8 15.51 8.14 5.97
C ILE A 8 15.45 7.23 4.73
N ARG A 9 15.52 5.91 4.92
CA ARG A 9 15.49 4.94 3.81
C ARG A 9 14.08 4.48 3.41
N LEU A 10 13.02 4.90 4.11
CA LEU A 10 11.67 4.50 3.75
C LEU A 10 11.19 5.27 2.52
N LYS A 11 10.84 4.54 1.45
CA LYS A 11 10.16 5.11 0.29
C LYS A 11 8.68 4.74 0.36
N VAL A 12 7.81 5.73 0.19
CA VAL A 12 6.35 5.57 0.24
C VAL A 12 5.78 6.02 -1.09
N PHE A 13 4.95 5.18 -1.70
CA PHE A 13 4.18 5.49 -2.90
C PHE A 13 2.69 5.23 -2.64
N ILE A 14 1.84 6.04 -3.24
CA ILE A 14 0.39 5.86 -3.22
C ILE A 14 0.02 5.07 -4.49
N CYS A 15 -0.10 3.75 -4.35
CA CYS A 15 -0.46 2.86 -5.46
C CYS A 15 -1.99 2.64 -5.49
N SER A 16 -2.69 3.25 -6.45
CA SER A 16 -4.16 3.21 -6.52
C SER A 16 -4.65 2.84 -7.91
N SER A 17 -5.77 2.13 -7.99
CA SER A 17 -6.38 1.78 -9.28
C SER A 17 -7.46 2.80 -9.66
N PRO A 18 -7.43 3.33 -10.90
CA PRO A 18 -8.55 4.12 -11.40
C PRO A 18 -9.76 3.22 -11.69
N LEU A 19 -10.95 3.83 -11.68
CA LEU A 19 -12.16 3.21 -12.23
C LEU A 19 -12.05 3.14 -13.77
N LEU A 20 -12.78 2.22 -14.40
CA LEU A 20 -12.83 2.13 -15.87
C LEU A 20 -13.45 3.40 -16.50
N LYS A 21 -14.49 3.96 -15.84
CA LYS A 21 -15.01 5.29 -16.15
C LYS A 21 -14.13 6.32 -15.45
N PHE A 22 -13.02 6.68 -16.10
CA PHE A 22 -11.91 7.37 -15.45
C PHE A 22 -12.05 8.89 -15.37
N ASP A 23 -12.96 9.50 -16.16
CA ASP A 23 -13.04 10.95 -16.40
C ASP A 23 -13.02 11.80 -15.11
N HIS A 24 -13.74 11.35 -14.09
CA HIS A 24 -13.79 12.01 -12.78
C HIS A 24 -12.91 11.34 -11.73
N CYS A 25 -12.41 10.13 -11.98
CA CYS A 25 -11.66 9.36 -10.99
C CYS A 25 -10.20 9.81 -10.88
N VAL A 26 -9.52 9.98 -12.02
CA VAL A 26 -8.07 10.18 -12.06
C VAL A 26 -7.70 11.55 -11.46
N GLY A 27 -8.26 12.63 -12.02
CA GLY A 27 -7.94 13.98 -11.56
C GLY A 27 -8.33 14.24 -10.11
N GLU A 28 -9.45 13.66 -9.64
CA GLU A 28 -9.88 13.79 -8.24
C GLU A 28 -8.92 13.10 -7.27
N LYS A 29 -8.36 11.94 -7.62
CA LYS A 29 -7.33 11.27 -6.78
C LYS A 29 -6.10 12.17 -6.59
N TYR A 30 -5.59 12.77 -7.67
CA TYR A 30 -4.46 13.69 -7.60
C TYR A 30 -4.76 14.91 -6.71
N ARG A 31 -5.91 15.55 -6.92
CA ARG A 31 -6.35 16.69 -6.10
C ARG A 31 -6.54 16.32 -4.63
N TRP A 32 -7.10 15.15 -4.36
CA TRP A 32 -7.31 14.66 -2.99
C TRP A 32 -5.98 14.46 -2.27
N VAL A 33 -4.99 13.82 -2.92
CA VAL A 33 -3.65 13.65 -2.36
C VAL A 33 -3.00 15.01 -2.12
N GLN A 34 -3.01 15.90 -3.11
CA GLN A 34 -2.43 17.24 -2.95
C GLN A 34 -3.04 18.00 -1.77
N ARG A 35 -4.37 17.92 -1.61
CA ARG A 35 -5.10 18.63 -0.55
C ARG A 35 -4.78 18.13 0.86
N HIS A 36 -4.56 16.83 1.03
CA HIS A 36 -4.42 16.23 2.37
C HIS A 36 -2.98 15.88 2.75
N LEU A 37 -2.12 15.64 1.76
CA LEU A 37 -0.75 15.17 1.96
C LEU A 37 0.31 16.11 1.36
N GLY A 38 -0.10 17.14 0.61
CA GLY A 38 0.80 18.11 -0.01
C GLY A 38 1.28 17.72 -1.41
N PRO A 39 1.85 18.68 -2.16
CA PRO A 39 2.31 18.48 -3.53
C PRO A 39 3.43 17.44 -3.66
N GLU A 40 4.31 17.32 -2.66
CA GLU A 40 5.38 16.32 -2.64
C GLU A 40 4.89 14.86 -2.66
N PHE A 41 3.68 14.60 -2.16
CA PHE A 41 3.05 13.27 -2.23
C PHE A 41 2.35 13.01 -3.56
N VAL A 42 2.05 14.05 -4.34
CA VAL A 42 1.47 13.90 -5.69
C VAL A 42 2.48 13.24 -6.62
N GLU A 43 3.76 13.59 -6.51
CA GLU A 43 4.87 12.98 -7.25
C GLU A 43 5.07 11.49 -6.92
N ARG A 44 4.44 11.00 -5.84
CA ARG A 44 4.55 9.63 -5.34
C ARG A 44 3.31 8.79 -5.67
N ILE A 45 2.40 9.29 -6.50
CA ILE A 45 1.23 8.53 -6.96
C ILE A 45 1.63 7.59 -8.10
N ILE A 46 1.26 6.32 -7.97
CA ILE A 46 1.28 5.34 -9.05
C ILE A 46 -0.17 4.95 -9.32
N LEU A 47 -0.73 5.40 -10.45
CA LEU A 47 -2.03 4.96 -10.91
C LEU A 47 -1.88 3.77 -11.85
N THR A 48 -2.40 2.61 -11.43
CA THR A 48 -2.35 1.39 -12.22
C THR A 48 -3.53 0.47 -11.92
N ARG A 49 -4.04 -0.20 -12.95
CA ARG A 49 -5.03 -1.29 -12.80
C ARG A 49 -4.38 -2.61 -12.37
N ASP A 50 -3.08 -2.75 -12.62
CA ASP A 50 -2.29 -3.90 -12.26
C ASP A 50 -1.19 -3.46 -11.28
N LYS A 51 -1.35 -3.83 -10.01
CA LYS A 51 -0.36 -3.51 -8.97
C LYS A 51 0.76 -4.55 -8.88
N THR A 52 0.59 -5.70 -9.53
CA THR A 52 1.55 -6.82 -9.47
C THR A 52 2.86 -6.46 -10.17
N VAL A 53 2.81 -5.58 -11.17
CA VAL A 53 3.98 -5.04 -11.89
C VAL A 53 4.69 -3.89 -11.14
N VAL A 54 4.14 -3.42 -10.02
CA VAL A 54 4.76 -2.34 -9.23
C VAL A 54 5.72 -2.94 -8.22
N LEU A 55 6.98 -2.52 -8.28
CA LEU A 55 8.02 -2.99 -7.36
C LEU A 55 7.90 -2.33 -5.98
N GLY A 56 8.10 -3.13 -4.94
CA GLY A 56 8.14 -2.70 -3.54
C GLY A 56 8.26 -3.89 -2.58
N ASP A 57 8.53 -3.60 -1.31
CA ASP A 57 8.64 -4.63 -0.26
C ASP A 57 7.28 -4.99 0.36
N LEU A 58 6.37 -4.03 0.40
CA LEU A 58 5.05 -4.12 1.04
C LEU A 58 3.99 -3.44 0.18
N LEU A 59 2.80 -4.04 0.14
CA LEU A 59 1.58 -3.40 -0.33
C LEU A 59 0.52 -3.50 0.76
N ILE A 60 0.12 -2.35 1.32
CA ILE A 60 -0.99 -2.25 2.28
C ILE A 60 -2.23 -1.87 1.49
N ASP A 61 -3.21 -2.77 1.41
CA ASP A 61 -4.38 -2.64 0.55
C ASP A 61 -5.56 -3.44 1.11
N ASP A 62 -6.79 -2.94 0.96
CA ASP A 62 -7.99 -3.55 1.51
C ASP A 62 -8.63 -4.60 0.61
N LYS A 63 -8.21 -4.72 -0.66
CA LYS A 63 -8.67 -5.80 -1.53
C LYS A 63 -8.14 -7.14 -1.02
N ASP A 64 -9.03 -8.11 -0.87
CA ASP A 64 -8.76 -9.45 -0.33
C ASP A 64 -7.65 -10.21 -1.08
N THR A 65 -7.68 -10.18 -2.42
CA THR A 65 -6.65 -10.76 -3.28
C THR A 65 -6.35 -9.82 -4.45
N ILE A 66 -5.06 -9.54 -4.65
CA ILE A 66 -4.56 -8.69 -5.72
C ILE A 66 -3.90 -9.59 -6.76
N GLN A 67 -4.42 -9.53 -7.99
CA GLN A 67 -4.01 -10.34 -9.13
C GLN A 67 -3.70 -9.42 -10.31
N GLY A 68 -2.88 -9.92 -11.22
CA GLY A 68 -2.39 -9.19 -12.39
C GLY A 68 -1.47 -10.07 -13.22
N LEU A 69 -0.58 -9.45 -13.97
CA LEU A 69 0.36 -10.12 -14.85
C LEU A 69 1.45 -10.90 -14.10
N GLU A 70 1.97 -10.36 -13.00
CA GLU A 70 3.01 -11.04 -12.22
C GLU A 70 2.37 -12.06 -11.27
N GLU A 71 2.69 -13.34 -11.48
CA GLU A 71 2.22 -14.44 -10.63
C GLU A 71 2.76 -14.35 -9.19
N THR A 72 3.99 -13.82 -9.06
CA THR A 72 4.67 -13.67 -7.77
C THR A 72 5.13 -12.21 -7.60
N PRO A 73 4.25 -11.28 -7.17
CA PRO A 73 4.61 -9.87 -6.97
C PRO A 73 5.76 -9.73 -5.97
N SER A 74 6.60 -8.70 -6.15
CA SER A 74 7.78 -8.50 -5.29
C SER A 74 7.41 -8.16 -3.84
N TRP A 75 6.24 -7.55 -3.64
CA TRP A 75 5.76 -7.06 -2.35
C TRP A 75 5.02 -8.16 -1.59
N GLU A 76 5.12 -8.13 -0.27
CA GLU A 76 4.17 -8.83 0.58
C GLU A 76 2.87 -8.02 0.72
N HIS A 77 1.73 -8.69 0.51
CA HIS A 77 0.42 -8.09 0.75
C HIS A 77 0.06 -8.10 2.22
N ILE A 78 -0.15 -6.91 2.78
CA ILE A 78 -0.72 -6.70 4.11
C ILE A 78 -2.18 -6.29 3.93
N LEU A 79 -3.11 -7.16 4.28
CA LEU A 79 -4.54 -6.86 4.13
C LEU A 79 -4.94 -5.79 5.14
N PHE A 80 -5.33 -4.61 4.64
CA PHE A 80 -5.89 -3.56 5.49
C PHE A 80 -7.35 -3.86 5.79
N THR A 81 -7.75 -3.77 7.04
CA THR A 81 -9.13 -4.12 7.44
C THR A 81 -10.12 -3.05 7.00
N CYS A 82 -11.19 -3.50 6.36
CA CYS A 82 -12.31 -2.67 5.93
C CYS A 82 -13.63 -3.42 6.17
N CYS A 83 -14.75 -2.71 6.12
CA CYS A 83 -16.08 -3.27 6.41
C CYS A 83 -16.42 -4.52 5.57
N HIS A 84 -15.92 -4.57 4.33
CA HIS A 84 -16.18 -5.64 3.37
C HIS A 84 -15.25 -6.85 3.52
N ASN A 85 -14.12 -6.75 4.24
CA ASN A 85 -13.13 -7.84 4.36
C ASN A 85 -12.90 -8.33 5.80
N GLN A 86 -13.51 -7.68 6.80
CA GLN A 86 -13.31 -7.97 8.23
C GLN A 86 -13.70 -9.40 8.63
N HIS A 87 -14.61 -10.03 7.89
CA HIS A 87 -15.09 -11.39 8.15
C HIS A 87 -14.15 -12.47 7.59
N LEU A 88 -13.17 -12.09 6.76
CA LEU A 88 -12.27 -13.04 6.11
C LEU A 88 -11.22 -13.55 7.10
N ALA A 89 -11.24 -14.86 7.34
CA ALA A 89 -10.17 -15.57 8.02
C ALA A 89 -8.96 -15.69 7.07
N LEU A 90 -7.80 -15.21 7.51
CA LEU A 90 -6.56 -15.33 6.74
C LEU A 90 -5.78 -16.57 7.15
N PRO A 91 -5.07 -17.23 6.21
CA PRO A 91 -4.11 -18.26 6.56
C PRO A 91 -2.93 -17.65 7.36
N PRO A 92 -2.20 -18.43 8.17
CA PRO A 92 -1.10 -17.94 9.00
C PRO A 92 0.04 -17.25 8.22
N SER A 93 0.17 -17.54 6.92
CA SER A 93 1.16 -16.94 6.03
C SER A 93 0.83 -15.51 5.59
N ARG A 94 -0.40 -15.03 5.82
CA ARG A 94 -0.82 -13.68 5.44
C ARG A 94 -1.02 -12.81 6.68
N ARG A 95 -0.59 -11.55 6.58
CA ARG A 95 -0.72 -10.56 7.65
C ARG A 95 -1.89 -9.60 7.38
N ARG A 96 -2.47 -9.10 8.47
CA ARG A 96 -3.56 -8.12 8.47
C ARG A 96 -3.17 -6.93 9.33
N LEU A 97 -3.47 -5.73 8.86
CA LEU A 97 -3.45 -4.51 9.65
C LEU A 97 -4.91 -4.16 9.97
N LEU A 98 -5.29 -4.09 11.26
CA LEU A 98 -6.68 -3.81 11.66
C LEU A 98 -7.00 -2.33 11.51
N SER A 99 -6.02 -1.47 11.77
CA SER A 99 -6.16 -0.02 11.69
C SER A 99 -4.81 0.68 11.58
N TRP A 100 -4.81 1.99 11.28
CA TRP A 100 -3.58 2.80 11.36
C TRP A 100 -3.10 3.08 12.79
N SER A 101 -3.92 2.79 13.82
CA SER A 101 -3.47 2.83 15.23
C SER A 101 -2.71 1.57 15.66
N ASP A 102 -2.73 0.51 14.85
CA ASP A 102 -1.95 -0.70 15.11
C ASP A 102 -0.46 -0.46 14.85
N ASN A 103 0.36 -1.47 15.20
CA ASN A 103 1.82 -1.41 15.05
C ASN A 103 2.29 -1.65 13.59
N TRP A 104 1.91 -0.77 12.66
CA TRP A 104 2.38 -0.82 11.28
C TRP A 104 3.90 -0.64 11.15
N ARG A 105 4.56 -0.05 12.15
CA ARG A 105 6.02 0.13 12.19
C ARG A 105 6.75 -1.19 12.26
N GLU A 106 6.29 -2.11 13.09
CA GLU A 106 6.84 -3.47 13.20
C GLU A 106 6.75 -4.24 11.88
N ILE A 107 5.67 -4.05 11.12
CA ILE A 107 5.53 -4.64 9.78
C ILE A 107 6.63 -4.11 8.85
N ILE A 108 6.88 -2.80 8.84
CA ILE A 108 7.94 -2.19 8.03
C ILE A 108 9.32 -2.67 8.51
N GLU A 109 9.56 -2.70 9.81
CA GLU A 109 10.84 -3.13 10.40
C GLU A 109 11.15 -4.59 10.09
N SER A 110 10.13 -5.47 10.03
CA SER A 110 10.30 -6.87 9.64
C SER A 110 10.90 -7.07 8.24
N LYS A 111 10.74 -6.08 7.34
CA LYS A 111 11.35 -6.10 6.00
C LYS A 111 12.78 -5.58 5.96
N ARG A 112 13.16 -4.77 6.95
CA ARG A 112 14.52 -4.22 7.05
C ARG A 112 15.52 -5.24 7.59
N ALA A 113 15.08 -6.14 8.47
CA ALA A 113 15.91 -7.19 9.05
C ALA A 113 16.19 -8.36 8.09
N ALA A 114 15.48 -8.42 6.96
CA ALA A 114 15.60 -9.48 5.96
C ALA A 114 16.64 -9.19 4.85
N VAL A 115 17.38 -8.08 4.95
CA VAL A 115 18.42 -7.64 4.00
C VAL A 115 19.79 -7.66 4.66
#